data_AF-A0A359IKN1-F1
#
_entry.id   AF-A0A359IKN1-F1
#
_cell.length_a   1.000
_cell.length_b   1.000
_cell.length_c   1.000
_cell.angle_alpha   90.00
_cell.angle_beta   90.00
_cell.angle_gamma   90.00
#
_symmetry.space_group_name_H-M   'P 1'
#
loop_
_entity.id
_entity.type
_entity.pdbx_description
1 polymer ?
#
loop_
_entity_poly.entity_id
_entity_poly.type
_entity_poly.pdbx_seq_one_letter_code
_entity_poly.pdbx_strand_id
1 'polypeptide(L)'
;MARLRTNGKKTTLTIKEVHADTVDGTNEIEVEVSDFEATNKILEKLGYNYKNYQENKRVSYKLDGVMVEIDSWPLIPTHLEIEGKNAEEVYQVAEKLGYKKEDTTTLGITGIYEQVYNINLLNIRELKDKVD
;
A
#
# COMPACT_ATOMS: atom_id res chain seq x y z
N MET A 1 9.33 1.27 11.19
CA MET A 1 8.93 0.10 10.36
C MET A 1 9.80 0.07 9.12
N ALA A 2 10.49 -1.03 8.86
CA ALA A 2 11.23 -1.23 7.60
C ALA A 2 10.36 -1.98 6.58
N ARG A 3 10.44 -1.62 5.30
CA ARG A 3 9.75 -2.28 4.20
C ARG A 3 10.70 -2.40 3.01
N LEU A 4 10.90 -3.61 2.52
CA LEU A 4 11.49 -3.87 1.21
C LEU A 4 10.36 -4.18 0.23
N ARG A 5 10.27 -3.46 -0.88
CA ARG A 5 9.20 -3.59 -1.87
C ARG A 5 9.76 -3.63 -3.27
N THR A 6 9.19 -4.45 -4.14
CA THR A 6 9.40 -4.37 -5.59
C THR A 6 8.06 -4.34 -6.31
N ASN A 7 8.02 -3.66 -7.46
CA ASN A 7 6.89 -3.73 -8.41
C ASN A 7 7.31 -4.39 -9.74
N GLY A 8 8.44 -5.09 -9.76
CA GLY A 8 9.04 -5.70 -10.96
C GLY A 8 9.82 -4.72 -11.85
N LYS A 9 9.73 -3.40 -11.62
CA LYS A 9 10.50 -2.38 -12.34
C LYS A 9 11.47 -1.63 -11.42
N LYS A 10 11.01 -1.30 -10.21
CA LYS A 10 11.77 -0.58 -9.18
C LYS A 10 11.67 -1.35 -7.88
N THR A 11 12.79 -1.39 -7.16
CA THR A 11 12.85 -1.96 -5.81
C THR A 11 13.26 -0.86 -4.83
N THR A 12 12.54 -0.71 -3.72
CA THR A 12 12.84 0.26 -2.68
C THR A 12 12.96 -0.38 -1.31
N LEU A 13 13.90 0.13 -0.52
CA LEU A 13 13.98 -0.10 0.92
C LEU A 13 13.56 1.19 1.62
N THR A 14 12.57 1.07 2.48
CA THR A 14 11.98 2.18 3.23
C THR A 14 12.13 1.92 4.72
N ILE A 15 12.52 2.94 5.49
CA ILE A 15 12.33 2.99 6.94
C ILE A 15 11.37 4.14 7.25
N LYS A 16 10.20 3.79 7.81
CA LYS A 16 9.17 4.72 8.26
C LYS A 16 9.17 4.80 9.78
N GLU A 17 9.41 5.97 10.34
CA GLU A 17 9.40 6.26 11.76
C GLU A 17 8.19 7.13 12.07
N VAL A 18 7.27 6.61 12.90
CA VAL A 18 6.10 7.36 13.34
C VAL A 18 6.42 7.90 14.73
N HIS A 19 6.57 9.22 14.84
CA HIS A 19 6.83 9.95 16.07
C HIS A 19 5.55 10.55 16.68
N ALA A 20 4.55 10.85 15.86
CA ALA A 20 3.24 11.35 16.29
C ALA A 20 2.14 11.05 15.26
N ASP A 21 0.88 10.99 15.71
CA ASP A 21 -0.31 10.91 14.86
C ASP A 21 -0.70 12.30 14.31
N THR A 22 0.27 12.98 13.69
CA THR A 22 0.10 14.27 13.00
C THR A 22 0.60 14.15 11.56
N VAL A 23 0.21 15.10 10.70
CA VAL A 23 0.57 15.10 9.26
C VAL A 23 2.09 15.10 9.03
N ASP A 24 2.84 15.70 9.95
CA ASP A 24 4.31 15.79 9.98
C ASP A 24 4.96 14.79 10.96
N GLY A 25 4.16 13.97 11.64
CA GLY A 25 4.62 13.06 12.69
C GLY A 25 5.28 11.79 12.15
N THR A 26 5.50 11.69 10.84
CA THR A 26 6.17 10.54 10.22
C THR A 26 7.40 10.99 9.43
N ASN A 27 8.56 10.45 9.79
CA ASN A 27 9.76 10.55 8.97
C ASN A 27 9.92 9.27 8.14
N GLU A 28 10.22 9.43 6.85
CA GLU A 28 10.47 8.31 5.94
C GLU A 28 11.82 8.49 5.25
N ILE A 29 12.66 7.45 5.34
CA ILE A 29 13.89 7.33 4.54
C ILE A 29 13.62 6.22 3.53
N GLU A 30 13.51 6.58 2.25
CA GLU A 30 13.36 5.63 1.15
C GLU A 30 14.58 5.72 0.22
N VAL A 31 15.13 4.57 -0.13
CA VAL A 31 16.19 4.44 -1.13
C VAL A 31 15.80 3.41 -2.19
N GLU A 32 16.22 3.66 -3.43
CA GLU A 32 16.17 2.63 -4.48
C GLU A 32 17.34 1.65 -4.27
N VAL A 33 17.05 0.36 -4.41
CA VAL A 33 18.05 -0.71 -4.37
C VAL A 33 18.02 -1.50 -5.67
N SER A 34 19.17 -2.02 -6.07
CA SER A 34 19.33 -2.67 -7.38
C SER A 34 18.74 -4.07 -7.46
N ASP A 35 18.59 -4.78 -6.33
CA ASP A 35 18.14 -6.18 -6.31
C ASP A 35 17.36 -6.49 -5.02
N PHE A 36 16.16 -7.07 -5.15
CA PHE A 36 15.28 -7.39 -4.02
C PHE A 36 15.85 -8.53 -3.17
N GLU A 37 16.26 -9.64 -3.79
CA GLU A 37 16.71 -10.85 -3.09
C GLU A 37 18.03 -10.62 -2.33
N ALA A 38 18.98 -9.94 -2.97
CA ALA A 38 20.25 -9.57 -2.35
C ALA A 38 20.05 -8.61 -1.19
N THR A 39 19.15 -7.62 -1.33
CA THR A 39 18.83 -6.69 -0.23
C THR A 39 18.17 -7.43 0.93
N ASN A 40 17.23 -8.34 0.67
CA ASN A 40 16.62 -9.17 1.71
C ASN A 40 17.68 -10.00 2.47
N LYS A 41 18.59 -10.65 1.74
CA LYS A 41 19.70 -11.42 2.36
C LYS A 41 20.61 -10.55 3.24
N ILE A 42 20.90 -9.32 2.83
CA ILE A 42 21.68 -8.38 3.64
C ILE A 42 20.92 -8.06 4.93
N LEU A 43 19.63 -7.75 4.85
CA LEU A 43 18.78 -7.47 6.01
C LEU A 43 18.74 -8.65 6.98
N GLU A 44 18.59 -9.88 6.47
CA GLU A 44 18.64 -11.12 7.27
C GLU A 44 19.98 -11.28 8.00
N LYS A 45 21.11 -11.02 7.32
CA LYS A 45 22.44 -11.07 7.93
C LYS A 45 22.68 -9.97 8.97
N LEU A 46 21.99 -8.84 8.86
CA LEU A 46 21.98 -7.79 9.87
C LEU A 46 21.04 -8.10 11.05
N GLY A 47 20.30 -9.21 11.00
CA GLY A 47 19.41 -9.67 12.07
C GLY A 47 17.94 -9.28 11.90
N TYR A 48 17.58 -8.64 10.78
CA TYR A 48 16.17 -8.36 10.48
C TYR A 48 15.51 -9.60 9.89
N ASN A 49 14.34 -9.94 10.42
CA ASN A 49 13.45 -10.94 9.81
C ASN A 49 12.19 -10.22 9.36
N TYR A 50 11.72 -10.49 8.13
CA TYR A 50 10.46 -9.91 7.67
C TYR A 50 9.35 -10.26 8.65
N LYS A 51 8.46 -9.33 8.99
CA LYS A 51 7.31 -9.59 9.89
C LYS A 51 6.11 -10.16 9.14
N ASN A 52 5.84 -9.63 7.96
CA ASN A 52 4.80 -10.08 7.04
C ASN A 52 5.34 -9.95 5.61
N TYR A 53 4.97 -10.88 4.74
CA TYR A 53 5.18 -10.79 3.29
C TYR A 53 3.82 -10.63 2.62
N GLN A 54 3.70 -9.70 1.69
CA GLN A 54 2.43 -9.33 1.06
C GLN A 54 2.62 -9.14 -0.44
N GLU A 55 1.66 -9.64 -1.22
CA GLU A 55 1.54 -9.41 -2.65
C GLU A 55 0.18 -8.80 -2.96
N ASN A 56 0.17 -7.83 -3.87
CA ASN A 56 -1.03 -7.28 -4.47
C ASN A 56 -0.81 -7.09 -5.97
N LYS A 57 -1.90 -7.01 -6.71
CA LYS A 57 -1.90 -6.57 -8.12
C LYS A 57 -2.48 -5.17 -8.18
N ARG A 58 -1.76 -4.28 -8.86
CA ARG A 58 -2.14 -2.88 -9.01
C ARG A 58 -2.05 -2.47 -10.47
N VAL A 59 -3.11 -1.83 -10.96
CA VAL A 59 -3.11 -1.17 -12.27
C VAL A 59 -3.33 0.32 -12.06
N SER A 60 -2.31 1.12 -12.37
CA SER A 60 -2.33 2.56 -12.13
C SER A 60 -2.67 3.34 -13.41
N TYR A 61 -3.59 4.29 -13.28
CA TYR A 61 -4.00 5.26 -14.29
C TYR A 61 -3.83 6.68 -13.74
N LYS A 62 -3.86 7.65 -14.66
CA LYS A 62 -3.93 9.07 -14.33
C LYS A 62 -5.12 9.71 -15.04
N LEU A 63 -6.03 10.28 -14.26
CA LEU A 63 -7.23 10.95 -14.75
C LEU A 63 -7.26 12.37 -14.17
N ASP A 64 -7.25 13.38 -15.04
CA ASP A 64 -7.29 14.81 -14.65
C ASP A 64 -6.21 15.22 -13.63
N GLY A 65 -5.04 14.58 -13.69
CA GLY A 65 -3.95 14.86 -12.76
C GLY A 65 -3.96 14.03 -11.47
N VAL A 66 -5.06 13.32 -11.20
CA VAL A 66 -5.28 12.44 -10.04
C VAL A 66 -4.89 11.01 -10.39
N MET A 67 -4.28 10.31 -9.44
CA MET A 67 -3.94 8.89 -9.58
C MET A 67 -5.17 8.04 -9.28
N VAL A 68 -5.45 7.06 -10.14
CA VAL A 68 -6.52 6.10 -9.97
C VAL A 68 -5.93 4.71 -10.09
N GLU A 69 -6.03 3.91 -9.03
CA GLU A 69 -5.38 2.61 -8.94
C GLU A 69 -6.43 1.53 -8.68
N ILE A 70 -6.48 0.54 -9.58
CA ILE A 70 -7.31 -0.66 -9.41
C ILE A 70 -6.46 -1.66 -8.62
N ASP A 71 -6.89 -1.93 -7.40
CA ASP A 71 -6.14 -2.68 -6.41
C ASP A 71 -6.81 -4.02 -6.07
N SER A 72 -6.13 -5.10 -6.42
CA SER A 72 -6.54 -6.47 -6.07
C SER A 72 -5.62 -7.01 -4.99
N TRP A 73 -6.20 -7.19 -3.80
CA TRP A 73 -5.52 -7.74 -2.63
C TRP A 73 -6.15 -9.08 -2.24
N PRO A 74 -5.38 -10.08 -1.74
CA PRO A 74 -5.93 -11.39 -1.41
C PRO A 74 -6.96 -11.32 -0.27
N LEU A 75 -8.03 -12.11 -0.33
CA LEU A 75 -9.09 -12.20 0.70
C LEU A 75 -10.13 -11.06 0.73
N ILE A 76 -9.94 -9.99 -0.04
CA ILE A 76 -10.94 -8.91 -0.15
C ILE A 76 -11.24 -8.59 -1.63
N PRO A 77 -12.43 -8.03 -1.94
CA PRO A 77 -12.74 -7.55 -3.29
C PRO A 77 -11.73 -6.53 -3.81
N THR A 78 -11.56 -6.51 -5.12
CA THR A 78 -10.82 -5.45 -5.81
C THR A 78 -11.51 -4.10 -5.57
N HIS A 79 -10.73 -3.07 -5.30
CA HIS A 79 -11.21 -1.73 -5.01
C HIS A 79 -10.41 -0.67 -5.77
N LEU A 80 -10.92 0.56 -5.76
CA LEU A 80 -10.24 1.71 -6.34
C LEU A 80 -9.59 2.54 -5.23
N GLU A 81 -8.32 2.85 -5.42
CA GLU A 81 -7.61 3.88 -4.65
C GLU A 81 -7.49 5.14 -5.53
N ILE A 82 -7.93 6.29 -5.01
CA ILE A 82 -7.92 7.57 -5.72
C ILE A 82 -7.09 8.55 -4.90
N GLU A 83 -5.95 8.98 -5.44
CA GLU A 83 -5.02 9.87 -4.75
C GLU A 83 -4.84 11.19 -5.53
N GLY A 84 -5.19 12.29 -4.88
CA GLY A 84 -5.08 13.65 -5.40
C GLY A 84 -4.42 14.59 -4.39
N LYS A 85 -4.20 15.85 -4.77
CA LYS A 85 -3.52 16.82 -3.90
C LYS A 85 -4.40 17.29 -2.73
N ASN A 86 -5.71 17.15 -2.88
CA ASN A 86 -6.71 17.56 -1.92
C ASN A 86 -7.98 16.69 -2.09
N ALA A 87 -8.86 16.73 -1.10
CA ALA A 87 -10.07 15.92 -1.09
C ALA A 87 -11.04 16.27 -2.24
N GLU A 88 -11.07 17.53 -2.67
CA GLU A 88 -11.96 17.98 -3.75
C GLU A 88 -11.61 17.30 -5.09
N GLU A 89 -10.32 17.27 -5.46
CA GLU A 89 -9.85 16.56 -6.64
C GLU A 89 -10.22 15.07 -6.61
N VAL A 90 -10.07 14.43 -5.45
CA VAL A 90 -10.40 13.01 -5.24
C VAL A 90 -11.90 12.76 -5.46
N TYR A 91 -12.78 13.57 -4.84
CA TYR A 91 -14.22 13.38 -4.97
C TYR A 91 -14.75 13.70 -6.37
N GLN A 92 -14.18 14.69 -7.05
CA GLN A 92 -14.52 14.97 -8.45
C GLN A 92 -14.21 13.80 -9.38
N VAL A 93 -13.07 13.13 -9.16
CA VAL A 93 -12.70 11.94 -9.93
C VAL A 93 -13.56 10.74 -9.55
N ALA A 94 -13.87 10.54 -8.27
CA ALA A 94 -14.79 9.50 -7.83
C ALA A 94 -16.18 9.64 -8.49
N GLU A 95 -16.72 10.87 -8.53
CA GLU A 95 -18.02 11.16 -9.17
C GLU A 95 -17.99 10.88 -10.67
N LYS A 96 -16.91 11.26 -11.38
CA LYS A 96 -16.72 10.93 -12.80
C LYS A 96 -16.67 9.43 -13.08
N LEU A 97 -16.17 8.65 -12.13
CA LEU A 97 -16.14 7.19 -12.20
C LEU A 97 -17.46 6.54 -11.75
N GLY A 98 -18.46 7.34 -11.38
CA GLY A 98 -19.80 6.88 -11.02
C GLY A 98 -19.99 6.55 -9.53
N TYR A 99 -19.04 6.93 -8.68
CA TYR A 99 -19.11 6.72 -7.23
C TYR A 99 -19.55 8.00 -6.51
N LYS A 100 -20.28 7.84 -5.41
CA LYS A 100 -20.62 8.95 -4.52
C LYS A 100 -19.62 9.04 -3.38
N LYS A 101 -19.60 10.17 -2.69
CA LYS A 101 -18.74 10.37 -1.52
C LYS A 101 -19.00 9.32 -0.44
N GLU A 102 -20.25 8.89 -0.28
CA GLU A 102 -20.65 7.87 0.70
C GLU A 102 -20.12 6.46 0.37
N ASP A 103 -19.72 6.21 -0.88
CA ASP A 103 -19.11 4.96 -1.32
C ASP A 103 -17.59 4.91 -1.02
N THR A 104 -17.02 6.00 -0.49
CA THR A 104 -15.57 6.14 -0.27
C THR A 104 -15.19 5.92 1.19
N THR A 105 -13.91 5.60 1.42
CA THR A 105 -13.30 5.54 2.74
C THR A 105 -11.91 6.15 2.70
N THR A 106 -11.47 6.70 3.84
CA THR A 106 -10.09 7.20 4.02
C THR A 106 -9.19 6.17 4.71
N LEU A 107 -9.70 4.96 4.93
CA LEU A 107 -8.92 3.87 5.51
C LEU A 107 -7.86 3.42 4.50
N GLY A 108 -6.60 3.36 4.93
CA GLY A 108 -5.57 2.62 4.20
C GLY A 108 -5.80 1.11 4.27
N ILE A 109 -5.06 0.34 3.46
CA ILE A 109 -5.30 -1.11 3.29
C ILE A 109 -5.41 -1.89 4.61
N THR A 110 -4.54 -1.64 5.59
CA THR A 110 -4.62 -2.31 6.90
C THR A 110 -5.94 -2.04 7.62
N GLY A 111 -6.42 -0.78 7.58
CA GLY A 111 -7.70 -0.40 8.16
C GLY A 111 -8.89 -1.00 7.43
N ILE A 112 -8.82 -1.13 6.10
CA ILE A 112 -9.85 -1.81 5.29
C ILE A 112 -9.99 -3.27 5.73
N TYR A 113 -8.88 -4.01 5.79
CA TYR A 113 -8.91 -5.41 6.23
C TYR A 113 -9.47 -5.56 7.65
N GLU A 114 -9.01 -4.73 8.59
CA GLU A 114 -9.39 -4.85 10.00
C GLU A 114 -10.84 -4.41 10.25
N GLN A 115 -11.24 -3.23 9.76
CA GLN A 115 -12.51 -2.61 10.13
C GLN A 115 -13.68 -3.04 9.25
N VAL A 116 -13.43 -3.34 7.97
CA VAL A 116 -14.50 -3.71 7.02
C VAL A 116 -14.66 -5.23 6.95
N TYR A 117 -13.54 -5.95 6.93
CA TYR A 117 -13.53 -7.41 6.73
C TYR A 117 -13.19 -8.22 7.99
N ASN A 118 -12.87 -7.56 9.12
CA ASN A 118 -12.50 -8.21 10.37
C ASN A 118 -11.32 -9.19 10.23
N ILE A 119 -10.34 -8.82 9.40
CA ILE A 119 -9.12 -9.58 9.16
C ILE A 119 -7.92 -8.79 9.69
N ASN A 120 -7.17 -9.37 10.62
CA ASN A 120 -5.94 -8.75 11.11
C ASN A 120 -4.76 -9.14 10.21
N LEU A 121 -4.36 -8.23 9.31
CA LEU A 121 -3.22 -8.44 8.40
C LEU A 121 -1.90 -8.75 9.13
N LEU A 122 -1.69 -8.19 10.32
CA LEU A 122 -0.43 -8.37 11.05
C LEU A 122 -0.25 -9.80 11.56
N ASN A 123 -1.35 -10.56 11.69
CA ASN A 123 -1.33 -11.97 12.06
C ASN A 123 -1.10 -12.91 10.87
N ILE A 124 -1.15 -12.40 9.64
CA ILE A 124 -0.94 -13.19 8.42
C ILE A 124 0.54 -13.11 8.02
N ARG A 125 1.28 -14.19 8.23
CA ARG A 125 2.72 -14.24 7.92
C ARG A 125 2.98 -13.97 6.43
N GLU A 126 2.22 -14.61 5.56
CA GLU A 126 2.30 -14.47 4.10
C GLU A 126 0.90 -14.27 3.52
N LEU A 127 0.68 -13.12 2.89
CA LEU A 127 -0.54 -12.78 2.16
C LEU A 127 -0.18 -12.77 0.67
N LYS A 128 -0.43 -13.87 -0.01
CA LYS A 128 -0.13 -14.04 -1.44
C LYS A 128 -1.43 -14.22 -2.21
N ASP A 129 -1.42 -13.77 -3.46
CA ASP A 129 -2.53 -14.05 -4.35
C ASP A 129 -2.58 -15.58 -4.56
N LYS A 130 -3.78 -16.16 -4.59
CA LYS A 130 -3.89 -17.59 -4.91
C LYS A 130 -3.50 -17.72 -6.38
N VAL A 131 -2.30 -18.21 -6.62
CA VAL A 131 -1.93 -18.72 -7.95
C VAL A 131 -2.79 -19.95 -8.17
N ASP A 132 -3.79 -19.83 -9.04
CA ASP A 132 -4.40 -21.00 -9.68
C ASP A 132 -3.36 -21.69 -10.58
#